data_AF-A0A965EGN5-F1
#
_entry.id   AF-A0A965EGN5-F1
#
_cell.length_a   1.000
_cell.length_b   1.000
_cell.length_c   1.000
_cell.angle_alpha   90.00
_cell.angle_beta   90.00
_cell.angle_gamma   90.00
#
_symmetry.space_group_name_H-M   'P 1'
#
loop_
_entity.id
_entity.type
_entity.pdbx_description
1 polymer ?
#
loop_
_entity_poly.entity_id
_entity_poly.type
_entity_poly.pdbx_seq_one_letter_code
_entity_poly.pdbx_strand_id
1 'polypeptide(L)'
;MFLVRQILESFRFAITALKSNLLRTILSLLGVTVGIFAIIAVLTMVDSLEKNIKDSLNFLGSSVIYVEKWPFNTDPDFAWWEYLRRPNASYNEYRFLQSALKHQSAIAIFAGR
;
A
#
# COMPACT_ATOMS: atom_id res chain seq x y z
N MET A 1 -7.87 -21.79 49.09
CA MET A 1 -6.58 -22.46 49.42
C MET A 1 -6.39 -23.76 48.63
N PHE A 2 -7.36 -24.69 48.64
CA PHE A 2 -7.23 -26.00 47.97
C PHE A 2 -7.11 -25.94 46.44
N LEU A 3 -7.92 -25.13 45.75
CA LEU A 3 -7.89 -25.02 44.29
C LEU A 3 -6.55 -24.50 43.75
N VAL A 4 -5.97 -23.50 44.42
CA VAL A 4 -4.68 -22.92 44.01
C VAL A 4 -3.56 -23.95 44.12
N ARG A 5 -3.55 -24.75 45.20
CA ARG A 5 -2.58 -25.84 45.37
C ARG A 5 -2.72 -26.91 44.29
N GLN A 6 -3.96 -27.29 43.95
CA GLN A 6 -4.21 -28.32 42.95
C GLN A 6 -3.75 -27.88 41.54
N ILE A 7 -4.05 -26.62 41.16
CA ILE A 7 -3.59 -26.03 39.90
C ILE A 7 -2.06 -25.99 39.84
N LEU A 8 -1.41 -25.59 40.94
CA LEU A 8 0.05 -25.48 41.01
C LEU A 8 0.72 -26.86 40.88
N GLU A 9 0.10 -27.89 41.46
CA GLU A 9 0.58 -29.27 41.39
C GLU A 9 0.39 -29.88 39.99
N SER A 10 -0.75 -29.63 39.34
CA SER A 10 -0.98 -29.99 37.93
C SER A 10 -0.01 -29.30 36.98
N PHE A 11 0.31 -28.02 37.21
CA PHE A 11 1.28 -27.27 36.40
C PHE A 11 2.70 -27.84 36.57
N ARG A 12 3.09 -28.17 37.80
CA ARG A 12 4.39 -28.81 38.09
C ARG A 12 4.50 -30.20 37.44
N PHE A 13 3.41 -30.95 37.42
CA PHE A 13 3.33 -32.24 36.76
C PHE A 13 3.49 -32.11 35.24
N ALA A 14 2.78 -31.15 34.62
CA ALA A 14 2.87 -30.88 33.19
C ALA A 14 4.30 -30.48 32.75
N ILE A 15 4.98 -29.62 33.51
CA ILE A 15 6.38 -29.23 33.22
C ILE A 15 7.31 -30.44 33.30
N THR A 16 7.13 -31.29 34.31
CA THR A 16 7.93 -32.53 34.45
C THR A 16 7.70 -33.47 33.26
N ALA A 17 6.46 -33.62 32.80
CA ALA A 17 6.12 -34.44 31.64
C ALA A 17 6.72 -33.88 30.34
N LEU A 18 6.73 -32.54 30.17
CA LEU A 18 7.34 -31.86 29.03
C LEU A 18 8.85 -32.12 28.95
N LYS A 19 9.53 -32.09 30.11
CA LYS A 19 10.97 -32.38 30.22
C LYS A 19 11.31 -33.86 30.01
N SER A 20 10.40 -34.77 30.37
CA SER A 20 10.60 -36.21 30.17
C SER A 20 10.70 -36.62 28.69
N ASN A 21 10.06 -35.89 27.77
CA ASN A 21 10.06 -36.18 26.33
C ASN A 21 10.53 -34.99 25.48
N LEU A 22 11.66 -34.41 25.86
CA LEU A 22 12.19 -33.14 25.33
C LEU A 22 12.33 -33.10 23.79
N LEU A 23 12.70 -34.20 23.14
CA LEU A 23 12.80 -34.27 21.68
C LEU A 23 11.45 -34.09 20.98
N ARG A 24 10.40 -34.76 21.49
CA ARG A 24 9.05 -34.72 20.88
C ARG A 24 8.42 -33.34 21.04
N THR A 25 8.50 -32.78 22.24
CA THR A 25 7.93 -31.46 22.56
C THR A 25 8.64 -30.33 21.81
N ILE A 26 9.96 -30.39 21.65
CA ILE A 26 10.70 -29.40 20.84
C ILE A 26 10.35 -29.51 19.35
N LEU A 27 10.35 -30.71 18.76
CA LEU A 27 10.03 -30.86 17.33
C LEU A 27 8.61 -30.38 17.01
N SER A 28 7.64 -30.69 17.87
CA SER A 28 6.26 -30.23 17.70
C SER A 28 6.13 -28.72 17.83
N LEU A 29 6.80 -28.11 18.81
CA LEU A 29 6.78 -26.65 18.99
C LEU A 29 7.44 -25.95 17.79
N LEU A 30 8.60 -26.45 17.36
CA LEU A 30 9.33 -25.92 16.22
C LEU A 30 8.47 -25.94 14.96
N GLY A 31 7.80 -27.07 14.67
CA GLY A 31 6.90 -27.18 13.52
C GLY A 31 5.80 -26.12 13.50
N VAL A 32 5.11 -25.93 14.62
CA VAL A 32 4.04 -24.91 14.71
C VAL A 32 4.60 -23.49 14.59
N THR A 33 5.75 -23.20 15.23
CA THR A 33 6.37 -21.87 15.16
C THR A 33 6.82 -21.51 13.74
N VAL A 34 7.46 -22.44 13.02
CA VAL A 34 7.88 -22.24 11.63
C VAL A 34 6.67 -22.09 10.71
N GLY A 35 5.60 -22.87 10.95
CA GLY A 35 4.36 -22.78 10.18
C GLY A 35 3.69 -21.41 10.29
N ILE A 36 3.49 -20.91 11.51
CA ILE A 36 2.89 -19.58 11.74
C ILE A 36 3.80 -18.48 11.19
N PHE A 37 5.11 -18.59 11.38
CA PHE A 37 6.08 -17.62 10.86
C PHE A 37 6.02 -17.52 9.32
N ALA A 38 5.95 -18.64 8.62
CA ALA A 38 5.86 -18.66 7.16
C ALA A 38 4.59 -17.97 6.64
N ILE A 39 3.43 -18.21 7.28
CA ILE A 39 2.16 -17.57 6.88
C ILE A 39 2.26 -16.05 7.06
N ILE A 40 2.75 -15.57 8.20
CA ILE A 40 2.90 -14.14 8.47
C ILE A 40 3.91 -13.52 7.48
N ALA A 41 5.04 -14.18 7.23
CA ALA A 41 6.06 -13.69 6.31
C ALA A 41 5.53 -13.50 4.89
N VAL A 42 4.80 -14.47 4.35
CA VAL A 42 4.23 -14.37 3.00
C VAL A 42 3.21 -13.23 2.92
N LEU A 43 2.30 -13.10 3.88
CA LEU A 43 1.31 -12.03 3.91
C LEU A 43 1.98 -10.64 3.93
N THR A 44 2.93 -10.45 4.85
CA THR A 44 3.66 -9.17 4.94
C THR A 44 4.46 -8.85 3.69
N MET A 45 5.04 -9.86 3.04
CA MET A 45 5.78 -9.68 1.79
C MET A 45 4.84 -9.27 0.65
N VAL A 46 3.68 -9.92 0.52
CA VAL A 46 2.67 -9.57 -0.49
C VAL A 46 2.16 -8.15 -0.25
N ASP A 47 1.78 -7.81 0.98
CA ASP A 47 1.29 -6.47 1.35
C ASP A 47 2.35 -5.40 1.06
N SER A 48 3.62 -5.68 1.37
CA SER A 48 4.73 -4.78 1.09
C SER A 48 4.95 -4.59 -0.41
N LEU A 49 4.86 -5.66 -1.20
CA LEU A 49 4.99 -5.59 -2.66
C LEU A 49 3.83 -4.82 -3.28
N GLU A 50 2.60 -5.10 -2.85
CA GLU A 50 1.42 -4.37 -3.30
C GLU A 50 1.56 -2.88 -3.02
N LYS A 51 1.95 -2.52 -1.80
CA LYS A 51 2.21 -1.13 -1.42
C LYS A 51 3.30 -0.51 -2.29
N ASN A 52 4.42 -1.21 -2.50
CA ASN A 52 5.54 -0.68 -3.26
C ASN A 52 5.18 -0.47 -4.75
N ILE A 53 4.39 -1.37 -5.32
CA ILE A 53 3.85 -1.26 -6.67
C ILE A 53 2.87 -0.08 -6.75
N LYS A 54 1.93 0.03 -5.80
CA LYS A 54 0.99 1.15 -5.72
C LYS A 54 1.72 2.48 -5.59
N ASP A 55 2.74 2.57 -4.74
CA ASP A 55 3.55 3.78 -4.56
C ASP A 55 4.31 4.14 -5.85
N SER A 56 4.88 3.15 -6.53
CA SER A 56 5.58 3.35 -7.81
C SER A 56 4.62 3.81 -8.92
N LEU A 57 3.42 3.25 -8.98
CA LEU A 57 2.37 3.67 -9.93
C LEU A 57 1.78 5.03 -9.56
N ASN A 58 1.63 5.33 -8.26
CA ASN A 58 1.18 6.63 -7.77
C ASN A 58 2.17 7.74 -8.13
N PHE A 59 3.47 7.46 -8.16
CA PHE A 59 4.45 8.42 -8.67
C PHE A 59 4.21 8.76 -10.15
N LEU A 60 3.80 7.77 -10.95
CA LEU A 60 3.51 7.96 -12.38
C LEU A 60 2.14 8.61 -12.64
N GLY A 61 1.14 8.43 -11.76
CA GLY A 61 -0.24 8.85 -12.02
C GLY A 61 -0.89 9.86 -11.06
N SER A 62 -0.48 9.92 -9.79
CA SER A 62 -1.23 10.68 -8.75
C SER A 62 -0.81 12.14 -8.59
N SER A 63 0.22 12.55 -9.32
CA SER A 63 1.00 13.74 -9.01
C SER A 63 1.39 14.53 -10.27
N VAL A 64 0.63 14.40 -11.36
CA VAL A 64 0.80 15.25 -12.53
C VAL A 64 -0.57 15.77 -12.95
N ILE A 65 -0.77 17.08 -12.78
CA ILE A 65 -1.97 17.75 -13.29
C ILE A 65 -1.66 18.12 -14.74
N TYR A 66 -2.32 17.43 -15.67
CA TYR A 66 -2.28 17.74 -17.09
C TYR A 66 -3.32 18.81 -17.41
N VAL A 67 -2.86 19.96 -17.93
CA VAL A 67 -3.74 21.03 -18.39
C VAL A 67 -3.62 21.12 -19.90
N GLU A 68 -4.64 20.62 -20.59
CA GLU A 68 -4.70 20.57 -22.05
C GLU A 68 -6.03 21.13 -22.56
N LYS A 69 -6.01 21.72 -23.75
CA LYS A 69 -7.19 22.25 -24.43
C LYS A 69 -8.12 21.12 -24.91
N TRP A 70 -7.54 19.98 -25.24
CA TRP A 70 -8.24 18.84 -25.80
C TRP A 70 -8.54 17.79 -24.72
N PRO A 71 -9.73 17.17 -24.75
CA PRO A 71 -10.06 16.08 -23.85
C PRO A 71 -9.20 14.84 -24.09
N PHE A 72 -8.85 14.13 -23.01
CA PHE A 72 -8.22 12.80 -23.08
C PHE A 72 -9.22 11.68 -23.40
N ASN A 73 -10.52 11.94 -23.29
CA ASN A 73 -11.60 11.01 -23.54
C ASN A 73 -11.99 10.96 -25.02
N THR A 74 -12.15 9.74 -25.53
CA THR A 74 -12.51 9.44 -26.92
C THR A 74 -14.03 9.27 -27.05
N ASP A 75 -14.80 10.30 -26.69
CA ASP A 75 -16.26 10.27 -26.87
C ASP A 75 -16.64 10.47 -28.35
N PRO A 76 -17.52 9.63 -28.93
CA PRO A 76 -17.94 9.76 -30.34
C PRO A 76 -18.72 11.05 -30.65
N ASP A 77 -19.46 11.60 -29.67
CA ASP A 77 -20.26 12.85 -29.79
C ASP A 77 -19.47 14.10 -29.36
N PHE A 78 -18.19 14.13 -29.70
CA PHE A 78 -17.29 15.23 -29.34
C PHE A 78 -17.55 16.49 -30.17
N ALA A 79 -18.11 17.53 -29.52
CA ALA A 79 -18.34 18.86 -30.08
C ALA A 79 -17.05 19.69 -30.24
N TRP A 80 -16.19 19.30 -31.19
CA TRP A 80 -14.85 19.86 -31.41
C TRP A 80 -14.81 21.40 -31.53
N TRP A 81 -15.87 22.01 -32.05
CA TRP A 81 -15.99 23.46 -32.24
C TRP A 81 -15.99 24.23 -30.91
N GLU A 82 -16.54 23.67 -29.84
CA GLU A 82 -16.56 24.32 -28.52
C GLU A 82 -15.17 24.37 -27.89
N TYR A 83 -14.40 23.31 -28.07
CA TYR A 83 -13.01 23.22 -27.60
C TYR A 83 -12.12 24.13 -28.43
N LEU A 84 -12.34 24.26 -29.73
CA LEU A 84 -11.56 25.15 -30.59
C LEU A 84 -11.65 26.63 -30.14
N ARG A 85 -12.83 27.05 -29.65
CA ARG A 85 -13.08 28.40 -29.12
C ARG A 85 -12.42 28.66 -27.76
N ARG A 86 -11.94 27.62 -27.05
CA ARG A 86 -11.22 27.81 -25.78
C ARG A 86 -9.86 28.46 -26.06
N PRO A 87 -9.45 29.48 -25.28
CA PRO A 87 -8.11 30.05 -25.39
C PRO A 87 -7.05 28.97 -25.15
N ASN A 88 -5.93 29.06 -25.87
CA ASN A 88 -4.80 28.14 -25.70
C ASN A 88 -4.14 28.42 -24.35
N ALA A 89 -3.69 27.37 -23.67
CA ALA A 89 -3.00 27.50 -22.40
C ALA A 89 -1.71 28.33 -22.57
N SER A 90 -1.58 29.41 -21.80
CA SER A 90 -0.46 30.34 -21.89
C SER A 90 0.62 30.04 -20.84
N TYR A 91 1.88 30.39 -21.14
CA TYR A 91 2.98 30.28 -20.19
C TYR A 91 2.75 31.11 -18.90
N ASN A 92 1.98 32.19 -18.97
CA ASN A 92 1.62 32.97 -17.78
C ASN A 92 0.69 32.21 -16.82
N GLU A 93 -0.20 31.38 -17.36
CA GLU A 93 -1.10 30.52 -16.57
C GLU A 93 -0.31 29.39 -15.91
N TYR A 94 0.71 28.85 -16.58
CA TYR A 94 1.67 27.91 -15.98
C TYR A 94 2.31 28.47 -14.71
N ARG A 95 2.84 29.71 -14.79
CA ARG A 95 3.50 30.38 -13.66
C ARG A 95 2.53 30.73 -12.54
N PHE A 96 1.29 31.08 -12.88
CA PHE A 96 0.22 31.29 -11.89
C PHE A 96 -0.12 29.99 -11.16
N LEU A 97 -0.33 28.89 -11.87
CA LEU A 97 -0.64 27.59 -11.27
C LEU A 97 0.52 27.06 -10.41
N GLN A 98 1.76 27.25 -10.87
CA GLN A 98 2.96 26.88 -10.12
C GLN A 98 3.10 27.65 -8.80
N SER A 99 2.68 28.91 -8.75
CA SER A 99 2.75 29.73 -7.53
C SER A 99 1.55 29.53 -6.58
N ALA A 100 0.38 29.18 -7.12
CA ALA A 100 -0.82 28.92 -6.34
C ALA A 100 -0.83 27.51 -5.72
N LEU A 101 -0.25 26.51 -6.39
CA LEU A 101 -0.24 25.12 -5.92
C LEU A 101 0.99 24.86 -5.03
N LYS A 102 0.83 25.05 -3.72
CA LYS A 102 1.89 24.86 -2.72
C LYS A 102 2.18 23.40 -2.35
N HIS A 103 1.28 22.45 -2.65
CA HIS A 103 1.32 21.13 -2.01
C HIS A 103 1.49 19.90 -2.90
N GLN A 104 1.28 19.93 -4.21
CA GLN A 104 1.54 18.75 -5.05
C GLN A 104 1.93 19.10 -6.49
N SER A 105 3.11 18.60 -6.82
CA SER A 105 3.40 17.74 -7.97
C SER A 105 3.36 18.32 -9.39
N ALA A 106 4.25 17.80 -10.22
CA ALA A 106 4.68 18.41 -11.48
C ALA A 106 3.50 18.85 -12.36
N ILE A 107 3.52 20.10 -12.82
CA ILE A 107 2.49 20.65 -13.71
C ILE A 107 2.98 20.50 -15.15
N ALA A 108 2.20 19.84 -16.00
CA ALA A 108 2.45 19.73 -17.42
C ALA A 108 1.37 20.50 -18.20
N ILE A 109 1.79 21.54 -18.94
CA ILE A 109 0.89 22.33 -19.79
C ILE A 109 1.25 22.09 -21.24
N PHE A 110 0.27 21.66 -22.02
CA PHE A 110 0.42 21.51 -23.45
C PHE A 110 0.08 22.82 -24.15
N ALA A 111 1.09 23.68 -24.33
CA ALA A 111 0.96 24.91 -25.10
C ALA A 111 1.05 24.58 -26.60
N GLY A 112 -0.09 24.54 -27.28
CA GLY A 112 -0.12 24.59 -28.74
C GLY A 112 0.49 25.90 -29.21
N ARG A 113 1.46 25.82 -30.14
CA ARG A 113 2.01 26.99 -30.84
C ARG A 113 0.92 27.88 -31.43
#